data_AF-F6INU6-F1
#
_entry.id   AF-F6INU6-F1
#
_cell.length_a   1.000
_cell.length_b   1.000
_cell.length_c   1.000
_cell.angle_alpha   90.00
_cell.angle_beta   90.00
_cell.angle_gamma   90.00
#
_symmetry.space_group_name_H-M   'P 1'
#
loop_
_entity.id
_entity.type
_entity.pdbx_description
1 polymer ?
#
loop_
_entity_poly.entity_id
_entity_poly.type
_entity_poly.pdbx_seq_one_letter_code
_entity_poly.pdbx_strand_id
1 'polypeptide(L)'
;MTFCRRAPLRSNGMHRISVRVDDTLYLSLQRRAQGANLSLSDFVRSVLAQAADPRGRYIYSSQDELLGIVIQILTLVATSIGERSPQLLERGMQDAKAVLRERGLLDPEQDR
;
A
#
# COMPACT_ATOMS: atom_id res chain seq x y z
N MET A 1 -38.62 6.52 -45.20
CA MET A 1 -38.50 5.98 -43.83
C MET A 1 -37.16 6.40 -43.26
N THR A 2 -37.13 7.48 -42.48
CA THR A 2 -35.87 8.05 -41.95
C THR A 2 -35.69 7.55 -40.52
N PHE A 3 -34.66 6.71 -40.32
CA PHE A 3 -34.27 6.22 -39.00
C PHE A 3 -33.70 7.36 -38.17
N CYS A 4 -34.46 7.80 -37.16
CA CYS A 4 -33.99 8.71 -36.14
C CYS A 4 -33.12 7.91 -35.15
N ARG A 5 -31.81 7.84 -35.38
CA ARG A 5 -30.85 7.30 -34.40
C ARG A 5 -30.79 8.27 -33.22
N ARG A 6 -31.46 7.92 -32.12
CA ARG A 6 -31.25 8.56 -30.81
C ARG A 6 -29.81 8.27 -30.38
N ALA A 7 -28.96 9.30 -30.33
CA ALA A 7 -27.65 9.19 -29.72
C ALA A 7 -27.83 8.77 -28.24
N PRO A 8 -27.04 7.82 -27.71
CA PRO A 8 -27.05 7.59 -26.28
C PRO A 8 -26.49 8.85 -25.62
N LEU A 9 -27.32 9.51 -24.81
CA LEU A 9 -26.85 10.50 -23.85
C LEU A 9 -25.88 9.76 -22.94
N ARG A 10 -24.58 9.93 -23.17
CA ARG A 10 -23.57 9.56 -22.18
C ARG A 10 -23.85 10.42 -20.95
N SER A 11 -24.52 9.88 -19.94
CA SER A 11 -24.50 10.50 -18.63
C SER A 11 -23.06 10.41 -18.14
N ASN A 12 -22.32 11.50 -18.23
CA ASN A 12 -21.10 11.68 -17.45
C ASN A 12 -21.52 11.98 -16.00
N GLY A 13 -22.27 11.03 -15.42
CA GLY A 13 -23.03 11.23 -14.20
C GLY A 13 -22.14 11.05 -13.00
N MET A 14 -21.92 12.13 -12.24
CA MET A 14 -21.31 12.01 -10.93
C MET A 14 -22.35 11.40 -9.98
N HIS A 15 -22.14 10.16 -9.55
CA HIS A 15 -23.01 9.49 -8.59
C HIS A 15 -22.62 9.89 -7.15
N ARG A 16 -23.61 10.24 -6.32
CA ARG A 16 -23.40 10.54 -4.90
C ARG A 16 -23.59 9.27 -4.08
N ILE A 17 -22.59 8.94 -3.27
CA ILE A 17 -22.64 7.86 -2.29
C ILE A 17 -22.66 8.50 -0.90
N SER A 18 -23.51 7.99 0.01
CA SER A 18 -23.56 8.42 1.41
C SER A 18 -23.14 7.26 2.29
N VAL A 19 -22.05 7.43 3.04
CA VAL A 19 -21.50 6.41 3.94
C VAL A 19 -21.46 6.99 5.35
N ARG A 20 -21.99 6.26 6.33
CA ARG A 20 -21.84 6.61 7.75
C ARG A 20 -20.51 6.05 8.23
N VAL A 21 -19.74 6.90 8.90
CA VAL A 21 -18.46 6.55 9.52
C VAL A 21 -18.51 7.02 10.98
N ASP A 22 -17.82 6.31 11.87
CA ASP A 22 -17.62 6.78 13.23
C ASP A 22 -16.64 7.96 13.28
N ASP A 23 -16.60 8.63 14.43
CA ASP A 23 -15.76 9.81 14.64
C ASP A 23 -14.26 9.50 14.50
N THR A 24 -13.83 8.31 14.90
CA THR A 24 -12.42 7.89 14.85
C THR A 24 -11.95 7.79 13.40
N LEU A 25 -12.78 7.16 12.56
CA LEU A 25 -12.53 7.05 11.12
C LEU A 25 -12.64 8.42 10.44
N TYR A 26 -13.64 9.22 10.76
CA TYR A 26 -13.80 10.57 10.22
C TYR A 26 -12.56 11.44 10.46
N LEU A 27 -12.09 11.51 11.71
CA LEU A 27 -10.90 12.29 12.09
C LEU A 27 -9.63 11.76 11.41
N SER A 28 -9.51 10.45 11.24
CA SER A 28 -8.35 9.85 10.56
C SER A 28 -8.33 10.14 9.06
N LEU A 29 -9.49 10.11 8.39
CA LEU A 29 -9.63 10.52 6.99
C LEU A 29 -9.34 12.01 6.83
N GLN A 30 -9.81 12.85 7.76
CA GLN A 30 -9.54 14.29 7.74
C GLN A 30 -8.05 14.60 7.86
N ARG A 31 -7.33 13.96 8.79
CA ARG A 31 -5.88 14.11 8.95
C ARG A 31 -5.12 13.69 7.69
N ARG A 32 -5.51 12.59 7.05
CA ARG A 32 -4.88 12.13 5.80
C ARG A 32 -5.15 13.09 4.64
N ALA A 33 -6.37 13.62 4.52
CA ALA A 33 -6.70 14.62 3.51
C ALA A 33 -5.86 15.89 3.69
N GLN A 34 -5.71 16.38 4.92
CA GLN A 34 -4.84 17.52 5.26
C GLN A 34 -3.37 17.24 4.91
N GLY A 35 -2.84 16.06 5.27
CA GLY A 35 -1.47 15.67 4.95
C GLY A 35 -1.19 15.56 3.45
N ALA A 36 -2.22 15.30 2.64
CA ALA A 36 -2.14 15.28 1.19
C ALA A 36 -2.47 16.64 0.52
N ASN A 37 -2.79 17.68 1.31
CA ASN A 37 -3.27 18.98 0.82
C ASN A 37 -4.52 18.88 -0.08
N LEU A 38 -5.48 18.03 0.31
CA LEU A 38 -6.73 17.79 -0.41
C LEU A 38 -7.95 18.11 0.47
N SER A 39 -9.08 18.41 -0.18
CA SER A 39 -10.37 18.36 0.51
C SER A 39 -10.68 16.91 0.94
N LEU A 40 -11.46 16.73 2.01
CA LEU A 40 -11.88 15.39 2.43
C LEU A 40 -12.60 14.63 1.32
N SER A 41 -13.44 15.31 0.54
CA SER A 41 -14.17 14.71 -0.58
C SER A 41 -13.25 14.27 -1.72
N ASP A 42 -12.24 15.06 -2.06
CA ASP A 42 -11.27 14.69 -3.11
C ASP A 42 -10.37 13.56 -2.65
N PHE A 43 -9.94 13.58 -1.40
CA PHE A 43 -9.20 12.49 -0.78
C PHE A 43 -10.01 11.18 -0.82
N VAL A 44 -11.25 11.18 -0.31
CA VAL A 44 -12.12 9.99 -0.32
C VAL A 44 -12.40 9.51 -1.75
N ARG A 45 -12.63 10.44 -2.70
CA ARG A 45 -12.77 10.08 -4.12
C ARG A 45 -11.54 9.37 -4.66
N SER A 46 -10.33 9.84 -4.33
CA SER A 46 -9.08 9.19 -4.77
C SER A 46 -8.92 7.78 -4.19
N VAL A 47 -9.28 7.58 -2.92
CA VAL A 47 -9.25 6.26 -2.26
C VAL A 47 -10.26 5.31 -2.92
N LEU A 48 -11.49 5.79 -3.18
CA LEU A 48 -12.50 5.00 -3.87
C LEU A 48 -12.10 4.66 -5.31
N ALA A 49 -11.42 5.58 -6.02
CA ALA A 49 -10.92 5.33 -7.37
C ALA A 49 -9.83 4.24 -7.36
N GLN A 50 -8.91 4.27 -6.40
CA GLN A 50 -7.90 3.22 -6.23
C GLN A 50 -8.54 1.87 -5.86
N ALA A 51 -9.52 1.87 -4.97
CA ALA A 51 -10.24 0.66 -4.57
C ALA A 51 -11.05 0.04 -5.72
N ALA A 52 -11.50 0.87 -6.67
CA ALA A 52 -12.28 0.44 -7.83
C ALA A 52 -11.42 0.09 -9.05
N ASP A 53 -10.10 0.32 -9.02
CA ASP A 53 -9.22 0.02 -10.16
C ASP A 53 -9.04 -1.51 -10.31
N PRO A 54 -9.54 -2.14 -11.38
CA PRO A 54 -9.40 -3.58 -11.58
C PRO A 54 -7.96 -4.02 -11.92
N ARG A 55 -7.08 -3.07 -12.30
CA ARG A 55 -5.64 -3.31 -12.50
C ARG A 55 -4.83 -2.95 -11.24
N GLY A 56 -5.41 -2.10 -10.38
CA GLY A 56 -4.98 -1.87 -9.02
C GLY A 56 -5.27 -3.12 -8.22
N ARG A 57 -4.29 -4.04 -8.19
CA ARG A 57 -4.34 -5.22 -7.32
C ARG A 57 -4.76 -4.78 -5.94
N TYR A 58 -5.92 -5.30 -5.52
CA TYR A 58 -6.57 -5.21 -4.21
C TYR A 58 -5.71 -4.50 -3.14
N ILE A 59 -6.20 -3.44 -2.50
CA ILE A 59 -5.43 -2.57 -1.57
C ILE A 59 -4.67 -3.36 -0.48
N TYR A 60 -5.08 -4.59 -0.18
CA TYR A 60 -4.36 -5.52 0.70
C TYR A 60 -3.31 -6.40 -0.02
N SER A 61 -3.53 -6.83 -1.27
CA SER A 61 -2.56 -7.65 -2.02
C SER A 61 -1.32 -6.88 -2.45
N SER A 62 -1.41 -5.56 -2.65
CA SER A 62 -0.23 -4.76 -3.03
C SER A 62 0.84 -4.72 -1.94
N GLN A 63 0.46 -4.85 -0.66
CA GLN A 63 1.42 -4.91 0.45
C GLN A 63 2.13 -6.26 0.50
N ASP A 64 1.41 -7.36 0.31
CA ASP A 64 1.99 -8.70 0.28
C ASP A 64 2.92 -8.88 -0.93
N GLU A 65 2.55 -8.34 -2.08
CA GLU A 65 3.41 -8.34 -3.27
C GLU A 65 4.66 -7.48 -3.09
N LEU A 66 4.52 -6.28 -2.50
CA LEU A 66 5.67 -5.44 -2.19
C LEU A 66 6.59 -6.12 -1.17
N LEU A 67 6.02 -6.74 -0.13
CA LEU A 67 6.77 -7.50 0.86
C LEU A 67 7.51 -8.67 0.20
N GLY A 68 6.82 -9.42 -0.68
CA GLY A 68 7.43 -10.51 -1.44
C GLY A 68 8.60 -10.06 -2.32
N ILE A 69 8.45 -8.93 -3.03
CA ILE A 69 9.53 -8.35 -3.83
C ILE A 69 10.71 -7.93 -2.95
N VAL A 70 10.45 -7.28 -1.81
CA VAL A 70 11.49 -6.86 -0.87
C VAL A 70 12.24 -8.07 -0.32
N ILE A 71 11.54 -9.12 0.11
CA ILE A 71 12.16 -10.38 0.54
C ILE A 71 13.06 -10.93 -0.56
N GLN A 72 12.57 -11.02 -1.80
CA GLN A 72 13.32 -11.56 -2.93
C GLN A 72 14.61 -10.77 -3.20
N ILE A 73 14.54 -9.43 -3.18
CA ILE A 73 15.71 -8.56 -3.35
C ILE A 73 16.71 -8.79 -2.23
N LEU A 74 16.26 -8.80 -0.97
CA LEU A 74 17.14 -9.02 0.18
C LEU A 74 17.80 -10.40 0.15
N THR A 75 17.07 -11.44 -0.27
CA THR A 75 17.63 -12.78 -0.47
C THR A 75 18.74 -12.77 -1.53
N LEU A 76 18.50 -12.17 -2.70
CA LEU A 76 19.51 -12.09 -3.76
C LEU A 76 20.76 -11.34 -3.30
N VAL A 77 20.58 -10.23 -2.59
CA VAL A 77 21.69 -9.44 -2.03
C VAL A 77 22.46 -10.25 -0.99
N ALA A 78 21.75 -10.90 -0.05
CA ALA A 78 22.38 -11.74 0.98
C ALA A 78 23.17 -12.89 0.36
N THR A 79 22.62 -13.59 -0.65
CA THR A 79 23.34 -14.64 -1.38
C THR A 79 24.59 -14.09 -2.08
N SER A 80 24.45 -12.99 -2.85
CA SER A 80 25.58 -12.40 -3.57
C SER A 80 26.69 -11.90 -2.65
N ILE A 81 26.36 -11.38 -1.46
CA ILE A 81 27.35 -10.93 -0.47
C ILE A 81 27.95 -12.14 0.24
N GLY A 82 27.14 -13.12 0.64
CA GLY A 82 27.61 -14.34 1.32
C GLY A 82 28.63 -15.13 0.51
N GLU A 83 28.46 -15.19 -0.81
CA GLU A 83 29.43 -15.81 -1.72
C GLU A 83 30.77 -15.07 -1.80
N ARG A 84 30.77 -13.74 -1.66
CA ARG A 84 31.96 -12.89 -1.83
C ARG A 84 32.66 -12.54 -0.53
N SER A 85 31.90 -12.38 0.55
CA SER A 85 32.36 -11.92 1.85
C SER A 85 31.40 -12.37 2.96
N PRO A 86 31.51 -13.63 3.42
CA PRO A 86 30.62 -14.18 4.43
C PRO A 86 30.73 -13.44 5.78
N GLN A 87 31.91 -12.93 6.14
CA GLN A 87 32.11 -12.16 7.38
C GLN A 87 31.36 -10.82 7.36
N LEU A 88 31.27 -10.19 6.18
CA LEU A 88 30.52 -8.93 6.03
C LEU A 88 29.02 -9.18 6.12
N LEU A 89 28.53 -10.28 5.52
CA LEU A 89 27.14 -10.69 5.66
C LEU A 89 26.77 -10.96 7.12
N GLU A 90 27.61 -11.70 7.85
CA GLU A 90 27.38 -12.01 9.27
C GLU A 90 27.26 -10.74 10.12
N ARG A 91 28.20 -9.80 9.95
CA ARG A 91 28.14 -8.51 10.64
C ARG A 91 26.88 -7.71 10.29
N GLY A 92 26.55 -7.61 9.00
CA GLY A 92 25.34 -6.91 8.56
C GLY A 92 24.05 -7.54 9.10
N MET A 93 24.00 -8.87 9.23
CA MET A 93 22.88 -9.57 9.85
C MET A 93 22.77 -9.29 11.34
N GLN A 94 23.89 -9.21 12.07
CA GLN A 94 23.90 -8.82 13.49
C GLN A 94 23.37 -7.40 13.68
N ASP A 95 23.85 -6.44 12.87
CA ASP A 95 23.41 -5.04 12.90
C ASP A 95 21.91 -4.92 12.58
N ALA A 96 21.43 -5.63 11.55
CA ALA A 96 20.01 -5.65 11.18
C ALA A 96 19.13 -6.23 12.30
N LYS A 97 19.55 -7.33 12.93
CA LYS A 97 18.84 -7.92 14.09
C LYS A 97 18.77 -6.94 15.26
N ALA A 98 19.84 -6.20 15.55
CA ALA A 98 19.85 -5.19 16.61
C ALA A 98 18.79 -4.09 16.35
N VAL A 99 18.79 -3.52 15.15
CA VAL A 99 17.81 -2.47 14.75
C VAL A 99 16.38 -2.99 14.82
N LEU A 100 16.13 -4.23 14.38
CA LEU A 100 14.79 -4.81 14.41
C LEU A 100 14.31 -5.07 15.85
N ARG A 101 15.20 -5.48 16.76
CA ARG A 101 14.88 -5.60 18.20
C ARG A 101 14.54 -4.27 18.84
N GLU A 102 15.33 -3.23 18.57
CA GLU A 102 15.08 -1.87 19.09
C GLU A 102 13.69 -1.35 18.67
N ARG A 103 13.21 -1.78 17.51
CA ARG A 103 11.88 -1.43 16.98
C ARG A 103 10.77 -2.38 17.42
N GLY A 104 11.07 -3.42 18.20
CA GLY A 104 10.09 -4.44 18.61
C GLY A 104 9.59 -5.32 17.46
N LEU A 105 10.39 -5.47 16.40
CA LEU A 105 10.04 -6.23 15.18
C LEU A 105 10.66 -7.64 15.15
N LEU A 106 11.49 -7.99 16.13
CA LEU A 106 12.01 -9.35 16.33
C LEU A 106 11.76 -9.79 17.77
N ASP A 107 11.19 -10.98 17.91
CA ASP A 107 10.95 -11.61 19.20
C ASP A 107 12.27 -12.14 19.77
N PRO A 108 12.60 -11.91 21.06
CA PRO A 108 13.82 -12.45 21.66
C PRO A 108 13.96 -13.98 21.57
N GLU A 109 12.86 -14.71 21.41
CA GLU A 109 12.86 -16.18 21.36
C GLU A 109 13.22 -16.76 19.98
N GLN A 110 13.22 -15.97 18.91
CA GLN A 110 13.50 -16.44 17.54
C GLN A 110 14.99 -16.66 17.23
N ASP A 111 15.87 -16.43 18.20
CA ASP A 111 17.34 -16.59 18.09
C ASP A 111 17.86 -17.89 18.75
N ARG A 112 16.95 -18.82 19.09
CA ARG A 112 17.26 -20.09 19.78
C ARG A 112 17.34 -21.29 18.85
#